data_AF-A0A2N6CPB2-F1
#
_entry.id   AF-A0A2N6CPB2-F1
#
_cell.length_a   1.000
_cell.length_b   1.000
_cell.length_c   1.000
_cell.angle_alpha   90.00
_cell.angle_beta   90.00
_cell.angle_gamma   90.00
#
_symmetry.space_group_name_H-M   'P 1'
#
loop_
_entity.id
_entity.type
_entity.pdbx_description
1 polymer ?
#
loop_
_entity_poly.entity_id
_entity_poly.type
_entity_poly.pdbx_seq_one_letter_code
_entity_poly.pdbx_strand_id
1 'polypeptide(L)'
;MHEWISDNLQTPHLIVDAAYTGVDVPRQYVKDGKIVLNVSHSATQELHLGNDVIGFRARFGGAPMTVTVPLDAVLGIYSRESGDGMLFGVEENGEPDPDNPSPPDDATRISDSKRSHLKVVK
;
A
#
# COMPACT_ATOMS: atom_id res chain seq x y z
N MET A 1 9.24 1.43 3.55
CA MET A 1 8.40 0.53 2.72
C MET A 1 8.61 0.77 1.23
N HIS A 2 8.38 1.99 0.73
CA HIS A 2 8.61 2.33 -0.69
C HIS A 2 10.00 1.92 -1.20
N GLU A 3 11.06 2.34 -0.49
CA GLU A 3 12.44 2.02 -0.85
C GLU A 3 12.68 0.50 -0.83
N TRP A 4 12.21 -0.20 0.21
CA TRP A 4 12.36 -1.66 0.30
C TRP A 4 11.73 -2.40 -0.89
N ILE A 5 10.52 -2.02 -1.33
CA ILE A 5 9.90 -2.61 -2.52
C ILE A 5 10.74 -2.31 -3.77
N SER A 6 11.20 -1.05 -3.90
CA SER A 6 11.98 -0.59 -5.07
C SER A 6 13.34 -1.29 -5.16
N ASP A 7 14.04 -1.45 -4.03
CA ASP A 7 15.35 -2.10 -3.93
C ASP A 7 15.27 -3.59 -4.29
N ASN A 8 14.12 -4.22 -4.06
CA ASN A 8 13.83 -5.59 -4.51
C ASN A 8 13.44 -5.67 -5.99
N LEU A 9 13.59 -4.58 -6.76
CA LEU A 9 13.22 -4.48 -8.17
C LEU A 9 11.72 -4.69 -8.43
N GLN A 10 10.89 -4.34 -7.46
CA GLN A 10 9.44 -4.45 -7.54
C GLN A 10 8.78 -3.09 -7.67
N THR A 11 7.50 -3.07 -8.05
CA THR A 11 6.76 -1.84 -8.34
C THR A 11 5.86 -1.46 -7.17
N PRO A 12 6.21 -0.41 -6.39
CA PRO A 12 5.40 0.02 -5.26
C PRO A 12 4.08 0.66 -5.73
N HIS A 13 2.97 0.19 -5.18
CA HIS A 13 1.63 0.71 -5.39
C HIS A 13 1.00 1.13 -4.06
N LEU A 14 0.37 2.31 -4.05
CA LEU A 14 -0.44 2.78 -2.93
C LEU A 14 -1.91 2.47 -3.18
N ILE A 15 -2.61 2.07 -2.13
CA ILE A 15 -4.07 2.00 -2.08
C ILE A 15 -4.53 3.23 -1.32
N VAL A 16 -5.40 4.04 -1.93
CA VAL A 16 -5.84 5.32 -1.38
C VAL A 16 -7.36 5.38 -1.34
N ASP A 17 -7.91 5.88 -0.24
CA ASP A 17 -9.32 6.29 -0.16
C ASP A 17 -9.52 7.59 -0.94
N ALA A 18 -10.19 7.50 -2.08
CA ALA A 18 -10.44 8.67 -2.92
C ALA A 18 -11.51 9.59 -2.34
N ALA A 19 -12.34 9.13 -1.39
CA ALA A 19 -13.37 9.96 -0.75
C ALA A 19 -12.80 10.85 0.36
N TYR A 20 -11.58 10.60 0.82
CA TYR A 20 -10.96 11.37 1.89
C TYR A 20 -10.73 12.84 1.50
N THR A 21 -10.93 13.75 2.46
CA THR A 21 -10.81 15.20 2.22
C THR A 21 -9.36 15.57 1.92
N GLY A 22 -9.15 16.35 0.87
CA GLY A 22 -7.81 16.77 0.43
C GLY A 22 -7.13 15.80 -0.54
N VAL A 23 -7.75 14.66 -0.87
CA VAL A 23 -7.28 13.79 -1.96
C VAL A 23 -7.64 14.41 -3.31
N ASP A 24 -6.60 14.76 -4.06
CA ASP A 24 -6.70 15.24 -5.44
C ASP A 24 -6.09 14.20 -6.39
N VAL A 25 -6.98 13.46 -7.05
CA VAL A 25 -6.66 12.36 -7.96
C VAL A 25 -7.62 12.33 -9.15
N PRO A 26 -7.24 11.74 -10.28
CA PRO A 26 -8.11 11.62 -11.45
C PRO A 26 -9.30 10.69 -11.17
N ARG A 27 -10.47 11.29 -10.90
CA ARG A 27 -11.70 10.59 -10.46
C ARG A 27 -12.17 9.49 -11.40
N GLN A 28 -11.88 9.58 -12.68
CA GLN A 28 -12.23 8.56 -13.68
C GLN A 28 -11.53 7.20 -13.47
N TYR A 29 -10.44 7.14 -12.69
CA TYR A 29 -9.71 5.92 -12.35
C TYR A 29 -10.09 5.36 -10.97
N VAL A 30 -10.99 6.03 -10.25
CA VAL A 30 -11.48 5.59 -8.94
C VAL A 30 -12.48 4.44 -9.14
N LYS A 31 -12.34 3.39 -8.33
CA LYS A 31 -13.25 2.24 -8.29
C LYS A 31 -13.59 1.92 -6.84
N ASP A 32 -14.88 1.76 -6.55
CA ASP A 32 -15.37 1.44 -5.19
C ASP A 32 -14.85 2.40 -4.12
N GLY A 33 -14.76 3.69 -4.46
CA GLY A 33 -14.24 4.74 -3.57
C GLY A 33 -12.72 4.72 -3.38
N LYS A 34 -11.99 3.79 -4.02
CA LYS A 34 -10.54 3.64 -3.89
C LYS A 34 -9.82 3.92 -5.20
N ILE A 35 -8.56 4.30 -5.11
CA ILE A 35 -7.67 4.37 -6.26
C ILE A 35 -6.35 3.69 -5.92
N VAL A 36 -5.81 2.96 -6.89
CA VAL A 36 -4.48 2.37 -6.78
C VAL A 36 -3.52 3.21 -7.61
N LEU A 37 -2.45 3.69 -6.98
CA LEU A 37 -1.49 4.60 -7.58
C LEU A 37 -0.13 3.92 -7.64
N ASN A 38 0.44 3.82 -8.85
CA ASN A 38 1.83 3.42 -9.01
C ASN A 38 2.75 4.56 -8.58
N VAL A 39 3.56 4.33 -7.54
CA VAL A 39 4.49 5.31 -6.96
C VAL A 39 5.95 4.93 -7.21
N SER A 40 6.24 4.10 -8.21
CA SER A 40 7.62 3.83 -8.63
C SER A 40 8.29 5.08 -9.17
N HIS A 41 9.61 5.17 -9.04
CA HIS A 41 10.39 6.26 -9.63
C HIS A 41 10.25 6.38 -11.15
N SER A 42 9.92 5.27 -11.84
CA SER A 42 9.70 5.25 -13.29
C SER A 42 8.31 5.75 -13.71
N ALA A 43 7.31 5.65 -12.83
CA ALA A 43 5.93 6.06 -13.11
C ALA A 43 5.62 7.49 -12.63
N THR A 44 6.49 8.06 -11.80
CA THR A 44 6.27 9.34 -11.14
C THR A 44 7.38 10.35 -11.47
N GLN A 45 7.06 11.63 -11.37
CA GLN A 45 8.01 12.73 -11.40
C GLN A 45 7.78 13.60 -10.17
N GLU A 46 8.87 14.16 -9.63
CA GLU A 46 8.81 15.02 -8.43
C GLU A 46 8.09 14.31 -7.26
N LEU A 47 8.36 13.01 -7.09
CA LEU A 47 7.78 12.24 -6.00
C LEU A 47 8.29 12.77 -4.65
N HIS A 48 7.36 13.25 -3.85
CA HIS A 48 7.56 13.68 -2.49
C HIS A 48 6.74 12.80 -1.55
N LEU A 49 7.44 12.02 -0.73
CA LEU A 49 6.86 11.19 0.33
C LEU A 49 6.98 11.95 1.66
N GLY A 50 6.09 12.92 1.89
CA GLY A 50 6.07 13.71 3.12
C GLY A 50 5.38 12.99 4.28
N ASN A 51 5.55 13.53 5.48
CA ASN A 51 4.91 13.00 6.69
C ASN A 51 3.40 13.29 6.75
N ASP A 52 2.94 14.36 6.09
CA ASP A 52 1.52 14.74 6.08
C ASP A 52 0.86 14.47 4.72
N VAL A 53 1.64 14.61 3.65
CA VAL A 53 1.15 14.58 2.27
C VAL A 53 2.16 13.91 1.35
N ILE A 54 1.64 13.02 0.52
CA ILE A 54 2.33 12.45 -0.63
C ILE A 54 1.92 13.24 -1.88
N GLY A 55 2.91 13.73 -2.62
CA GLY A 55 2.70 14.50 -3.84
C GLY A 55 3.57 13.98 -4.98
N PHE A 56 3.03 13.91 -6.19
CA PHE A 56 3.81 13.57 -7.39
C PHE A 56 3.08 13.98 -8.66
N ARG A 57 3.78 13.99 -9.79
CA ARG A 57 3.17 14.07 -11.12
C ARG A 57 3.25 12.71 -11.80
N ALA A 58 2.18 12.31 -12.47
CA ALA A 58 2.12 11.08 -13.26
C ALA A 58 1.26 11.27 -14.51
N ARG A 59 1.25 10.27 -15.39
CA ARG A 59 0.40 10.28 -16.59
C ARG A 59 -0.76 9.32 -16.42
N PHE A 60 -1.96 9.83 -16.65
CA PHE A 60 -3.20 9.05 -16.62
C PHE A 60 -3.81 9.08 -18.01
N GLY A 61 -3.89 7.92 -18.68
CA GLY A 61 -4.36 7.85 -20.07
C GLY A 61 -3.46 8.65 -21.04
N GLY A 62 -2.20 8.85 -20.67
CA GLY A 62 -1.27 9.69 -21.42
C GLY A 62 -1.37 11.19 -21.14
N ALA A 63 -2.31 11.68 -20.32
CA ALA A 63 -2.35 13.08 -19.91
C ALA A 63 -1.55 13.30 -18.60
N PRO A 64 -0.64 14.28 -18.51
CA PRO A 64 0.06 14.59 -17.28
C PRO A 64 -0.90 15.20 -16.26
N MET A 65 -0.85 14.73 -15.00
CA MET A 65 -1.64 15.23 -13.90
C MET A 65 -0.80 15.25 -12.62
N THR A 66 -1.07 16.22 -11.75
CA THR A 66 -0.53 16.27 -10.39
C THR A 66 -1.46 15.47 -9.48
N VAL A 67 -0.87 14.73 -8.55
CA VAL A 67 -1.56 13.94 -7.54
C VAL A 67 -1.14 14.43 -6.16
N THR A 68 -2.13 14.61 -5.30
CA THR A 68 -1.93 14.98 -3.89
C THR A 68 -2.75 14.06 -3.01
N VAL A 69 -2.11 13.41 -2.05
CA VAL A 69 -2.74 12.43 -1.17
C VAL A 69 -2.29 12.71 0.27
N PRO A 70 -3.20 13.13 1.18
CA PRO A 70 -2.93 13.15 2.62
C PRO A 70 -2.53 11.76 3.12
N LEU A 71 -1.61 11.67 4.07
CA LEU A 71 -1.12 10.37 4.55
C LEU A 71 -2.25 9.53 5.17
N ASP A 72 -3.19 10.18 5.88
CA ASP A 72 -4.37 9.54 6.47
C ASP A 72 -5.31 8.88 5.43
N ALA A 73 -5.24 9.29 4.17
CA ALA A 73 -6.01 8.69 3.08
C ALA A 73 -5.36 7.40 2.53
N VAL A 74 -4.12 7.10 2.92
CA VAL A 74 -3.37 5.94 2.43
C VAL A 74 -3.77 4.71 3.22
N LEU A 75 -4.45 3.79 2.56
CA LEU A 75 -4.93 2.53 3.14
C LEU A 75 -3.87 1.42 3.14
N GLY A 76 -2.81 1.57 2.36
CA GLY A 76 -1.74 0.59 2.29
C GLY A 76 -0.74 0.83 1.17
N ILE A 77 0.38 0.12 1.25
CA ILE A 77 1.41 0.04 0.21
C ILE A 77 1.76 -1.41 -0.05
N TYR A 78 1.85 -1.79 -1.32
CA TYR A 78 2.21 -3.15 -1.71
C TYR A 78 3.04 -3.22 -3.00
N SER A 79 3.74 -4.33 -3.16
CA SER A 79 4.45 -4.74 -4.37
C SER A 79 3.45 -5.29 -5.39
N ARG A 80 3.42 -4.74 -6.60
CA ARG A 80 2.51 -5.22 -7.66
C ARG A 80 2.79 -6.67 -8.04
N GLU A 81 4.04 -7.10 -7.98
CA GLU A 81 4.52 -8.39 -8.47
C GLU A 81 4.29 -9.52 -7.46
N SER A 82 4.62 -9.28 -6.18
CA SER A 82 4.45 -10.29 -5.12
C SER A 82 3.11 -10.19 -4.40
N GLY A 83 2.51 -8.99 -4.33
CA GLY A 83 1.43 -8.69 -3.39
C GLY A 83 1.92 -8.38 -1.96
N ASP A 84 3.22 -8.55 -1.68
CA ASP A 84 3.81 -8.25 -0.38
C ASP A 84 3.70 -6.76 -0.05
N GLY A 85 3.32 -6.45 1.19
CA GLY A 85 3.08 -5.06 1.59
C GLY A 85 2.50 -4.96 2.99
N MET A 86 1.99 -3.76 3.29
CA MET A 86 1.29 -3.47 4.54
C MET A 86 0.01 -2.69 4.21
N LEU A 87 -1.08 -3.08 4.85
CA LEU A 87 -2.28 -2.24 4.95
C LEU A 87 -2.16 -1.39 6.20
N PHE A 88 -2.40 -0.10 6.06
CA PHE A 88 -2.49 0.82 7.18
C PHE A 88 -3.94 0.77 7.67
N GLY A 89 -4.12 0.29 8.90
CA GLY A 89 -5.40 0.43 9.60
C GLY A 89 -5.69 1.90 9.83
N VAL A 90 -6.97 2.27 9.95
CA VAL A 90 -7.31 3.54 10.56
C VAL A 90 -6.92 3.38 12.02
N GLU A 91 -5.75 3.88 12.41
CA GLU A 91 -5.38 3.96 13.81
C GLU A 91 -6.42 4.90 14.45
N GLU A 92 -7.43 4.34 15.10
CA GLU A 92 -8.16 5.07 16.14
C GLU A 92 -7.07 5.56 17.09
N ASN A 93 -7.01 6.86 17.37
CA ASN A 93 -6.10 7.49 18.34
C ASN A 93 -6.28 6.86 19.74
N GLY A 94 -5.84 5.63 19.91
CA GLY A 94 -5.64 4.95 21.18
C GLY A 94 -4.14 4.89 21.39
N GLU A 95 -3.69 5.43 22.52
CA GLU A 95 -2.37 5.11 23.07
C GLU A 95 -2.04 3.63 22.83
N PRO A 96 -0.79 3.27 22.50
CA PRO A 96 -0.41 1.87 22.43
C PRO A 96 -0.56 1.26 23.82
N ASP A 97 -1.65 0.53 24.05
CA ASP A 97 -1.82 -0.33 25.22
C ASP A 97 -0.74 -1.44 25.13
N PRO A 98 0.25 -1.48 26.04
CA PRO A 98 1.38 -2.40 25.92
C PRO A 98 1.01 -3.87 26.15
N ASP A 99 -0.27 -4.19 26.37
CA ASP A 99 -0.76 -5.52 26.78
C ASP A 99 -1.74 -6.17 25.79
N ASN A 100 -1.99 -5.59 24.59
CA ASN A 100 -2.93 -6.18 23.64
C ASN A 100 -2.30 -6.56 22.28
N PRO A 101 -1.78 -7.80 22.12
CA PRO A 101 -1.42 -8.32 20.83
C PRO A 101 -2.70 -8.79 20.12
N SER A 102 -3.37 -7.91 19.38
CA SER A 102 -4.43 -8.34 18.46
C SER A 102 -3.82 -8.69 17.09
N PRO A 103 -3.87 -9.96 16.64
CA PRO A 103 -3.58 -10.34 15.26
C PRO A 103 -4.84 -10.20 14.38
N PRO A 104 -4.74 -10.04 13.06
CA PRO A 104 -5.82 -10.41 12.16
C PRO A 104 -5.62 -11.85 11.70
N ASP A 105 -6.41 -12.73 12.30
CA ASP A 105 -6.81 -14.02 11.78
C ASP A 105 -7.84 -13.77 10.66
N ASP A 106 -7.43 -13.84 9.38
CA ASP A 106 -8.23 -14.39 8.26
C ASP A 106 -7.37 -14.48 6.97
N ALA A 107 -6.48 -15.46 6.92
CA ALA A 107 -6.04 -16.03 5.65
C ALA A 107 -6.86 -17.30 5.44
N THR A 108 -8.03 -17.15 4.82
CA THR A 108 -8.86 -18.25 4.34
C THR A 108 -8.01 -19.22 3.50
N ARG A 109 -7.69 -20.36 4.13
CA ARG A 109 -7.49 -21.72 3.60
C ARG A 109 -7.46 -21.84 2.06
N ILE A 110 -6.26 -22.02 1.51
CA ILE A 110 -6.08 -22.84 0.31
C ILE A 110 -5.44 -24.15 0.76
N SER A 111 -6.27 -25.17 0.88
CA SER A 111 -5.88 -26.53 1.25
C SER A 111 -5.09 -27.24 0.15
N ASP A 112 -4.06 -27.96 0.60
CA ASP A 112 -3.52 -29.22 0.05
C ASP A 112 -2.54 -29.20 -1.14
N SER A 113 -1.24 -29.22 -0.82
CA SER A 113 -0.42 -30.41 -1.17
C SER A 113 0.91 -30.53 -0.42
N LYS A 114 1.00 -31.63 0.36
CA LYS A 114 2.16 -32.53 0.52
C LYS A 114 3.46 -32.06 1.21
N ARG A 115 3.56 -32.46 2.48
CA ARG A 115 4.69 -33.10 3.19
C ARG A 115 6.12 -32.54 3.00
N SER A 116 6.70 -32.08 4.10
CA SER A 116 7.95 -32.69 4.60
C SER A 116 8.03 -32.58 6.13
N HIS A 117 8.44 -33.67 6.77
CA HIS A 117 8.57 -33.82 8.22
C HIS A 117 10.06 -34.09 8.48
N LEU A 118 10.76 -33.17 9.13
CA LEU A 118 12.16 -33.38 9.50
C LEU A 118 12.22 -33.89 10.94
N LYS A 119 12.68 -35.12 11.12
CA LYS A 119 13.07 -35.66 12.44
C LYS A 119 14.53 -35.31 12.69
N VAL A 120 14.80 -34.65 13.81
CA VAL A 120 16.15 -34.51 14.39
C VAL A 120 16.58 -35.86 14.93
N VAL A 121 17.78 -36.33 14.55
CA VAL A 121 18.45 -37.49 15.15
C VAL A 121 19.68 -36.98 15.89
N LYS A 122 19.89 -37.48 17.10
CA LYS A 122 21.09 -37.31 17.93
C LYS A 122 21.95 -38.56 17.83
#